data_AF-A0A953P696-F1
#
_entry.id   AF-A0A953P696-F1
#
_cell.length_a   1.000
_cell.length_b   1.000
_cell.length_c   1.000
_cell.angle_alpha   90.00
_cell.angle_beta   90.00
_cell.angle_gamma   90.00
#
_symmetry.space_group_name_H-M   'P 1'
#
loop_
_entity.id
_entity.type
_entity.pdbx_description
1 polymer ?
#
loop_
_entity_poly.entity_id
_entity_poly.type
_entity_poly.pdbx_seq_one_letter_code
_entity_poly.pdbx_strand_id
1 'polypeptide(L)' 'MNSNDRKYVDQHRAAALLRLAEKDLSRLSGQAGLGRTEENAAGSQVYYSYDDLRRICQLTVRRVA' A
#
# COMPACT_ATOMS: atom_id res chain seq x y z
N MET A 1 -21.92 -7.69 7.11
CA MET A 1 -20.74 -6.89 6.71
C MET A 1 -19.71 -7.01 7.81
N ASN A 2 -18.57 -7.61 7.52
CA ASN A 2 -17.58 -8.01 8.53
C ASN A 2 -16.69 -6.81 8.85
N SER A 3 -16.57 -6.43 10.12
CA SER A 3 -15.84 -5.24 10.57
C SER A 3 -14.32 -5.24 10.28
N ASN A 4 -13.80 -6.28 9.60
CA ASN A 4 -12.41 -6.38 9.16
C ASN A 4 -12.12 -5.65 7.84
N ASP A 5 -13.13 -5.24 7.07
CA ASP A 5 -12.95 -4.53 5.79
C ASP A 5 -12.38 -3.11 5.95
N ARG A 6 -12.32 -2.58 7.18
CA ARG A 6 -11.73 -1.26 7.50
C ARG A 6 -10.22 -1.29 7.77
N LYS A 7 -9.59 -2.47 7.76
CA LYS A 7 -8.17 -2.62 8.10
C LYS A 7 -7.21 -2.46 6.92
N TYR A 8 -7.75 -2.36 5.71
CA TYR A 8 -6.98 -2.34 4.48
C TYR A 8 -7.34 -1.13 3.62
N VAL A 9 -6.33 -0.55 2.98
CA VAL A 9 -6.41 0.63 2.13
C VAL A 9 -5.97 0.22 0.74
N ASP A 10 -6.78 0.49 -0.29
CA ASP A 10 -6.38 0.23 -1.68
C ASP A 10 -5.16 1.07 -2.09
N GLN A 11 -4.48 0.65 -3.16
CA GLN A 11 -3.28 1.30 -3.68
C GLN A 11 -3.47 2.79 -4.01
N HIS A 12 -4.61 3.16 -4.59
CA HIS A 12 -4.89 4.54 -4.97
C HIS A 12 -4.95 5.44 -3.73
N ARG A 13 -5.72 5.03 -2.71
CA ARG A 13 -5.81 5.74 -1.42
C ARG A 13 -4.49 5.74 -0.66
N ALA A 14 -3.76 4.62 -0.65
CA ALA A 14 -2.46 4.54 0.00
C ALA A 14 -1.46 5.54 -0.62
N ALA A 15 -1.42 5.63 -1.95
CA ALA A 15 -0.58 6.59 -2.67
C ALA A 15 -0.94 8.04 -2.31
N ALA A 16 -2.24 8.36 -2.27
CA ALA A 16 -2.72 9.67 -1.86
C ALA A 16 -2.33 10.02 -0.40
N LEU A 17 -2.49 9.09 0.54
CA LEU A 17 -2.13 9.28 1.96
C LEU A 17 -0.64 9.53 2.15
N LEU A 18 0.19 8.81 1.40
CA LEU A 18 1.64 8.90 1.50
C LEU A 18 2.24 9.99 0.61
N ARG A 19 1.40 10.68 -0.18
CA ARG A 19 1.81 11.66 -1.21
C ARG A 19 2.86 11.10 -2.16
N LEU A 20 2.68 9.85 -2.56
CA LEU A 20 3.52 9.15 -3.54
C LEU A 20 2.75 8.98 -4.84
N ALA A 21 3.46 8.94 -5.96
CA ALA A 21 2.86 8.42 -7.19
C ALA A 21 2.59 6.92 -7.02
N GLU A 22 1.49 6.41 -7.56
CA GLU A 22 1.12 4.99 -7.45
C GLU A 22 2.23 4.05 -7.97
N LYS A 23 2.95 4.46 -9.02
CA LYS A 23 4.12 3.72 -9.55
C LYS A 23 5.25 3.59 -8.53
N ASP A 24 5.49 4.65 -7.75
CA ASP A 24 6.57 4.66 -6.76
C ASP A 24 6.17 3.87 -5.52
N LEU A 25 4.89 3.97 -5.12
CA LEU A 25 4.33 3.10 -4.08
C LEU A 25 4.41 1.64 -4.48
N SER A 26 3.97 1.28 -5.70
CA SER A 26 4.02 -0.09 -6.23
C SER A 26 5.44 -0.65 -6.24
N ARG A 27 6.41 0.14 -6.73
CA ARG A 27 7.83 -0.26 -6.72
C ARG A 27 8.37 -0.44 -5.30
N LEU A 28 8.10 0.51 -4.40
CA LEU A 28 8.56 0.45 -3.00
C LEU A 28 7.96 -0.75 -2.27
N SER A 29 6.65 -0.93 -2.36
CA SER A 29 5.96 -2.01 -1.67
C SER A 29 6.33 -3.37 -2.25
N GLY A 30 6.48 -3.48 -3.57
CA GLY A 30 6.94 -4.70 -4.24
C GLY A 30 8.35 -5.09 -3.81
N GLN A 31 9.29 -4.14 -3.75
CA GLN A 31 10.65 -4.39 -3.26
C GLN A 31 10.69 -4.81 -1.78
N ALA A 32 9.74 -4.33 -0.97
CA ALA A 32 9.66 -4.60 0.45
C ALA A 32 8.75 -5.79 0.82
N GLY A 33 8.07 -6.40 -0.15
CA GLY A 33 7.08 -7.45 0.09
C GLY A 33 5.88 -6.98 0.92
N LEU A 34 5.46 -5.72 0.76
CA LEU A 34 4.36 -5.10 1.50
C LEU A 34 3.10 -5.01 0.67
N GLY A 35 1.96 -5.17 1.34
CA GLY A 35 0.64 -5.22 0.72
C GLY A 35 0.22 -6.64 0.33
N ARG A 36 -1.09 -6.82 0.16
CA ARG A 36 -1.74 -8.04 -0.28
C ARG A 36 -2.40 -7.79 -1.63
N THR A 37 -2.09 -8.64 -2.59
CA THR A 37 -2.81 -8.70 -3.85
C THR A 37 -4.08 -9.53 -3.67
N GLU A 38 -5.22 -8.96 -4.03
CA GLU A 38 -6.50 -9.66 -4.08
C GLU A 38 -7.06 -9.58 -5.50
N GLU A 39 -7.56 -10.71 -6.00
CA GLU A 39 -8.26 -10.76 -7.29
C GLU A 39 -9.73 -10.42 -7.08
N ASN A 40 -10.23 -9.50 -7.88
CA ASN A 40 -11.63 -9.10 -7.90
C ASN A 40 -12.17 -9.13 -9.35
N ALA A 41 -13.47 -8.86 -9.51
CA ALA A 41 -14.13 -8.87 -10.82
C ALA A 41 -13.55 -7.83 -11.81
N ALA A 42 -12.83 -6.81 -11.32
CA ALA A 42 -12.16 -5.79 -12.13
C ALA A 42 -10.67 -6.10 -12.37
N GLY A 43 -10.14 -7.21 -11.83
CA GLY A 43 -8.75 -7.64 -11.98
C GLY A 43 -8.02 -7.79 -10.64
N SER A 44 -6.69 -7.73 -10.71
CA SER A 44 -5.83 -7.86 -9.53
C SER A 44 -5.58 -6.49 -8.90
N GLN A 45 -5.86 -6.34 -7.61
CA GLN A 45 -5.68 -5.07 -6.89
C GLN A 45 -4.89 -5.27 -5.59
N VAL A 46 -4.01 -4.32 -5.30
CA VAL A 46 -3.19 -4.34 -4.08
C VAL A 46 -3.86 -3.54 -2.97
N TYR A 47 -3.87 -4.13 -1.78
CA TYR A 47 -4.38 -3.56 -0.54
C TYR A 47 -3.30 -3.54 0.53
N TYR A 48 -3.28 -2.49 1.35
CA TYR A 48 -2.27 -2.24 2.37
C TYR A 48 -2.92 -2.19 3.74
N SER A 49 -2.38 -2.94 4.70
CA SER A 49 -2.70 -2.74 6.11
C SER A 49 -2.10 -1.43 6.63
N TYR A 50 -2.58 -0.93 7.76
CA TYR A 50 -1.95 0.23 8.42
C TYR A 50 -0.49 -0.04 8.83
N ASP A 51 -0.13 -1.28 9.15
CA ASP A 51 1.26 -1.68 9.42
C ASP A 51 2.13 -1.62 8.15
N ASP A 52 1.60 -2.02 6.99
CA ASP A 52 2.27 -1.87 5.72
C ASP A 52 2.55 -0.39 5.43
N LEU A 53 1.53 0.46 5.57
CA LEU A 53 1.66 1.91 5.36
C LEU A 53 2.72 2.51 6.29
N ARG A 54 2.72 2.13 7.57
CA ARG A 54 3.73 2.57 8.54
C ARG A 54 5.14 2.15 8.11
N ARG A 55 5.34 0.92 7.64
CA ARG A 55 6.64 0.45 7.14
C ARG A 55 7.05 1.19 5.87
N ILE A 56 6.13 1.45 4.95
CA ILE A 56 6.41 2.23 3.74
C ILE A 56 6.88 3.64 4.11
N CYS A 57 6.24 4.33 5.06
CA CYS A 57 6.70 5.63 5.58
C CYS A 57 8.14 5.56 6.12
N GLN A 58 8.52 4.48 6.81
CA GLN A 58 9.87 4.34 7.34
C GLN A 58 10.91 4.12 6.24
N LEU A 59 10.53 3.43 5.15
CA LEU A 59 11.38 3.21 3.98
C LEU A 59 11.58 4.48 3.16
N THR A 60 10.57 5.34 3.04
CA THR A 60 10.69 6.61 2.29
C THR A 60 11.58 7.62 3.00
N VAL A 61 11.52 7.70 4.34
CA VAL A 61 12.39 8.58 5.13
C VAL A 61 13.87 8.18 5.02
N ARG A 62 14.17 6.88 4.92
CA ARG A 62 15.55 6.40 4.74
C ARG A 62 16.14 6.68 3.35
N ARG A 63 15.33 7.12 2.38
CA ARG A 63 15.78 7.43 1.01
C ARG A 63 16.23 8.89 0.84
N VAL A 64 16.09 9.73 1.86
CA VAL A 64 16.63 11.09 1.91
C VAL A 64 17.94 11.05 2.71
N ALA A 65 19.03 10.65 2.06
CA ALA A 65 20.40 10.77 2.55
C ALA A 65 21.34 10.98 1.37
#